data_AF-A0A381KKG0-F1
#
_entry.id   AF-A0A381KKG0-F1
#
_cell.length_a   1.000
_cell.length_b   1.000
_cell.length_c   1.000
_cell.angle_alpha   90.00
_cell.angle_beta   90.00
_cell.angle_gamma   90.00
#
_symmetry.space_group_name_H-M   'P 1'
#
loop_
_entity.id
_entity.type
_entity.pdbx_description
1 polymer ?
#
loop_
_entity_poly.entity_id
_entity_poly.type
_entity_poly.pdbx_seq_one_letter_code
_entity_poly.pdbx_strand_id
1 'polypeptide(L)'
;MKGVSAHAASHPHMGVNALDAVQLTFAGINALRQHVKSDVRIHGIVSNGGEAPNIVPEKAACKFFVRAAERSYLDEVTKKVINCAKGAELMTGAKLSYRYFENSFDNIINNKVLQKITKNNLIEAGITDILEGKDGPVGSTDIGNVSQVCPTMYTEIALDISPMVYVHEKEFLNYANSEEAYDKLHKAVKAMVGCALEIYLEDGLLDEIKKNHLN
;
A
#
# COMPACT_ATOMS: atom_id res chain seq x y z
N MET A 1 19.58 8.41 -8.98
CA MET A 1 20.20 9.04 -10.16
C MET A 1 21.68 9.28 -9.87
N LYS A 2 22.55 8.98 -10.83
CA LYS A 2 23.98 9.28 -10.79
C LYS A 2 24.33 10.19 -11.96
N GLY A 3 24.95 11.34 -11.68
CA GLY A 3 25.42 12.33 -12.63
C GLY A 3 26.92 12.56 -12.49
N VAL A 4 27.34 13.80 -12.70
CA VAL A 4 28.75 14.23 -12.65
C VAL A 4 28.81 15.60 -12.00
N SER A 5 29.63 15.73 -10.95
CA SER A 5 29.80 17.00 -10.23
C SER A 5 30.53 18.03 -11.09
N ALA A 6 30.13 19.28 -10.95
CA ALA A 6 30.83 20.43 -11.52
C ALA A 6 30.60 21.67 -10.66
N HIS A 7 31.48 22.66 -10.78
CA HIS A 7 31.28 23.95 -10.13
C HIS A 7 30.08 24.67 -10.76
N ALA A 8 29.00 24.88 -10.00
CA ALA A 8 27.72 25.33 -10.54
C ALA A 8 27.79 26.71 -11.21
N ALA A 9 28.61 27.62 -10.69
CA ALA A 9 28.77 28.96 -11.29
C ALA A 9 29.76 29.00 -12.47
N SER A 10 30.92 28.34 -12.35
CA SER A 10 32.02 28.51 -13.32
C SER A 10 31.93 27.57 -14.51
N HIS A 11 31.60 26.30 -14.30
CA HIS A 11 31.63 25.27 -15.36
C HIS A 11 30.44 24.30 -15.29
N PRO A 12 29.19 24.77 -15.17
CA PRO A 12 28.03 23.89 -15.02
C PRO A 12 27.85 22.93 -16.21
N HIS A 13 28.26 23.34 -17.42
CA HIS A 13 28.19 22.56 -18.65
C HIS A 13 29.08 21.30 -18.66
N MET A 14 30.05 21.20 -17.75
CA MET A 14 30.89 20.01 -17.58
C MET A 14 30.23 18.96 -16.66
N GLY A 15 29.14 19.32 -15.98
CA GLY A 15 28.41 18.45 -15.06
C GLY A 15 27.21 17.76 -15.70
N VAL A 16 26.67 16.79 -14.98
CA VAL A 16 25.40 16.13 -15.28
C VAL A 16 24.58 16.16 -14.00
N ASN A 17 23.48 16.93 -14.01
CA ASN A 17 22.73 17.21 -12.80
C ASN A 17 21.76 16.06 -12.44
N ALA A 18 22.10 15.30 -11.41
CA ALA A 18 21.26 14.21 -10.92
C ALA A 18 19.98 14.71 -10.24
N LEU A 19 19.98 15.91 -9.65
CA LEU A 19 18.79 16.49 -9.02
C LEU A 19 17.74 16.87 -10.07
N ASP A 20 18.16 17.44 -11.21
CA ASP A 20 17.25 17.75 -12.32
C ASP A 20 16.56 16.48 -12.84
N ALA A 21 17.29 15.36 -12.92
CA ALA A 21 16.71 14.07 -13.29
C ALA A 21 15.64 13.59 -12.29
N VAL A 22 15.85 13.83 -10.98
CA VAL A 22 14.83 13.54 -9.96
C VAL A 22 13.63 14.47 -10.14
N GLN A 23 13.82 15.77 -10.33
CA GLN A 23 12.73 16.72 -10.53
C GLN A 23 11.90 16.41 -11.77
N LEU A 24 12.54 16.06 -12.89
CA LEU A 24 11.88 15.64 -14.11
C LEU A 24 11.12 14.31 -13.93
N THR A 25 11.62 13.40 -13.08
CA THR A 25 10.87 12.20 -12.69
C THR A 25 9.56 12.58 -11.99
N PHE A 26 9.60 13.49 -11.03
CA PHE A 26 8.39 14.01 -10.37
C PHE A 26 7.44 14.70 -11.34
N ALA A 27 7.96 15.54 -12.25
CA ALA A 27 7.16 16.22 -13.26
C ALA A 27 6.44 15.22 -14.20
N GLY A 28 7.15 14.20 -14.68
CA GLY A 28 6.58 13.12 -15.49
C GLY A 28 5.50 12.35 -14.75
N ILE A 29 5.72 12.03 -13.47
CA ILE A 29 4.71 11.37 -12.62
C ILE A 29 3.49 12.26 -12.41
N ASN A 30 3.67 13.58 -12.24
CA ASN A 30 2.55 14.51 -12.09
C ASN A 30 1.67 14.55 -13.34
N ALA A 31 2.27 14.57 -14.54
CA ALA A 31 1.52 14.46 -15.79
C ALA A 31 0.82 13.08 -15.94
N LEU A 32 1.50 12.00 -15.54
CA LEU A 32 0.95 10.64 -15.57
C LEU A 32 -0.35 10.49 -14.77
N ARG A 33 -0.56 11.28 -13.71
CA ARG A 33 -1.76 11.20 -12.85
C ARG A 33 -3.08 11.40 -13.60
N GLN A 34 -3.08 12.14 -14.72
CA GLN A 34 -4.28 12.31 -15.55
C GLN A 34 -4.64 11.02 -16.33
N HIS A 35 -3.71 10.07 -16.44
CA HIS A 35 -3.80 8.91 -17.33
C HIS A 35 -3.77 7.56 -16.59
N VAL A 36 -4.20 7.56 -15.32
CA VAL A 36 -4.36 6.37 -14.48
C VAL A 36 -5.79 6.30 -13.93
N LYS A 37 -6.25 5.11 -13.52
CA LYS A 37 -7.57 4.94 -12.87
C LYS A 37 -7.65 5.76 -11.57
N SER A 38 -8.86 6.12 -11.17
CA SER A 38 -9.12 6.97 -9.99
C SER A 38 -8.74 6.33 -8.64
N ASP A 39 -8.61 5.01 -8.57
CA ASP A 39 -8.15 4.27 -7.39
C ASP A 39 -6.62 4.35 -7.20
N VAL A 40 -5.88 4.80 -8.22
CA VAL A 40 -4.41 4.82 -8.18
C VAL A 40 -3.91 5.91 -7.24
N ARG A 41 -2.92 5.57 -6.42
CA ARG A 41 -2.15 6.54 -5.63
C ARG A 41 -0.66 6.35 -5.93
N ILE A 42 0.00 7.45 -6.26
CA ILE A 42 1.45 7.52 -6.40
C ILE A 42 1.91 8.60 -5.41
N HIS A 43 2.79 8.29 -4.49
CA HIS A 43 3.30 9.24 -3.52
C HIS A 43 4.79 9.02 -3.30
N GLY A 44 5.54 10.11 -3.15
CA GLY A 44 6.99 10.00 -3.05
C GLY A 44 7.64 11.25 -2.50
N ILE A 45 8.91 11.07 -2.15
CA ILE A 45 9.78 12.09 -1.55
C ILE A 45 11.13 12.11 -2.25
N VAL A 46 11.80 13.26 -2.19
CA VAL A 46 13.24 13.35 -2.47
C VAL A 46 13.98 12.94 -1.20
N SER A 47 14.70 11.83 -1.25
CA SER A 47 15.44 11.27 -0.10
C SER A 47 16.90 11.74 -0.06
N ASN A 48 17.42 12.23 -1.19
CA ASN A 48 18.69 12.92 -1.29
C ASN A 48 18.61 13.92 -2.46
N GLY A 49 18.87 15.19 -2.20
CA GLY A 49 18.76 16.27 -3.20
C GLY A 49 20.09 16.91 -3.60
N GLY A 50 21.23 16.31 -3.26
CA GLY A 50 22.55 16.94 -3.36
C GLY A 50 23.06 17.50 -2.03
N GLU A 51 24.33 17.91 -2.01
CA GLU A 51 25.06 18.25 -0.77
C GLU A 51 25.28 19.75 -0.58
N ALA A 52 25.44 20.52 -1.65
CA ALA A 52 25.69 21.95 -1.59
C ALA A 52 25.15 22.68 -2.84
N PRO A 53 24.63 23.91 -2.68
CA PRO A 53 24.00 24.65 -3.78
C PRO A 53 24.99 25.17 -4.84
N ASN A 54 26.28 25.27 -4.52
CA ASN A 54 27.33 25.72 -5.45
C ASN A 54 27.98 24.56 -6.24
N ILE A 55 27.49 23.32 -6.07
CA ILE A 55 27.98 22.12 -6.74
C ILE A 55 26.82 21.50 -7.52
N VAL A 56 27.03 21.18 -8.80
CA VAL A 56 26.07 20.39 -9.59
C VAL A 56 25.93 19.01 -8.94
N PRO A 57 24.74 18.59 -8.48
CA PRO A 57 24.59 17.32 -7.77
C PRO A 57 24.94 16.10 -8.65
N GLU A 58 26.00 15.36 -8.30
CA GLU A 58 26.32 14.08 -8.96
C GLU A 58 25.45 12.91 -8.48
N LYS A 59 24.73 13.09 -7.37
CA LYS A 59 23.87 12.05 -6.82
C LYS A 59 22.60 12.69 -6.27
N ALA A 60 21.48 12.11 -6.65
CA ALA A 60 20.18 12.44 -6.08
C ALA A 60 19.31 11.17 -6.06
N ALA A 61 18.39 11.10 -5.12
CA ALA A 61 17.52 9.95 -4.93
C ALA A 61 16.12 10.38 -4.51
N CYS A 62 15.14 9.58 -4.93
CA CYS A 62 13.75 9.69 -4.53
C CYS A 62 13.21 8.32 -4.16
N LYS A 63 12.14 8.28 -3.36
CA LYS A 63 11.40 7.07 -3.02
C LYS A 63 9.95 7.27 -3.39
N PHE A 64 9.33 6.25 -3.96
CA PHE A 64 7.92 6.26 -4.32
C PHE A 64 7.24 4.99 -3.83
N PHE A 65 6.00 5.15 -3.40
CA PHE A 65 5.01 4.10 -3.31
C PHE A 65 4.01 4.28 -4.45
N VAL A 66 3.59 3.16 -5.01
CA VAL A 66 2.57 3.08 -6.06
C VAL A 66 1.52 2.10 -5.57
N ARG A 67 0.25 2.47 -5.72
CA ARG A 67 -0.89 1.68 -5.27
C ARG A 67 -1.98 1.68 -6.34
N ALA A 68 -2.61 0.53 -6.52
CA ALA A 68 -3.83 0.34 -7.30
C ALA A 68 -4.69 -0.74 -6.62
N ALA A 69 -5.98 -0.81 -6.97
CA ALA A 69 -6.92 -1.79 -6.43
C ALA A 69 -6.64 -3.22 -6.92
N GLU A 70 -6.00 -3.38 -8.08
CA GLU A 70 -5.70 -4.66 -8.71
C GLU A 70 -4.19 -4.80 -8.93
N ARG A 71 -3.63 -5.97 -8.61
CA ARG A 71 -2.18 -6.22 -8.76
C ARG A 71 -1.70 -6.06 -10.21
N SER A 72 -2.44 -6.59 -11.17
CA SER A 72 -2.08 -6.49 -12.60
C SER A 72 -1.96 -5.04 -13.06
N TYR A 73 -2.87 -4.17 -12.59
CA TYR A 73 -2.84 -2.75 -12.91
C TYR A 73 -1.77 -1.99 -12.12
N LEU A 74 -1.49 -2.38 -10.87
CA LEU A 74 -0.35 -1.87 -10.10
C LEU A 74 0.97 -2.09 -10.85
N ASP A 75 1.17 -3.28 -11.42
CA ASP A 75 2.37 -3.59 -12.20
C ASP A 75 2.48 -2.71 -13.46
N GLU A 76 1.36 -2.43 -14.13
CA GLU A 76 1.31 -1.50 -15.27
C GLU A 76 1.70 -0.08 -14.87
N VAL A 77 1.08 0.46 -13.81
CA VAL A 77 1.36 1.82 -13.33
C VAL A 77 2.80 1.95 -12.84
N THR A 78 3.33 0.93 -12.16
CA THR A 78 4.73 0.89 -11.70
C THR A 78 5.69 0.99 -12.89
N LYS A 79 5.42 0.27 -13.98
CA LYS A 79 6.20 0.39 -15.23
C LYS A 79 6.14 1.80 -15.80
N LYS A 80 4.96 2.45 -15.79
CA LYS A 80 4.82 3.85 -16.24
C LYS A 80 5.64 4.82 -15.38
N VAL A 81 5.63 4.66 -14.05
CA VAL A 81 6.45 5.46 -13.12
C VAL A 81 7.95 5.28 -13.40
N ILE A 82 8.41 4.04 -13.60
CA ILE A 82 9.80 3.75 -13.97
C ILE A 82 10.15 4.40 -15.32
N ASN A 83 9.23 4.38 -16.29
CA ASN A 83 9.44 5.04 -17.57
C ASN A 83 9.55 6.56 -17.47
N CYS A 84 8.85 7.22 -16.54
CA CYS A 84 9.09 8.64 -16.24
C CYS A 84 10.54 8.88 -15.78
N ALA A 85 11.08 8.02 -14.92
CA ALA A 85 12.47 8.12 -14.47
C ALA A 85 13.47 7.84 -15.60
N LYS A 86 13.20 6.87 -16.48
CA LYS A 86 14.01 6.63 -17.69
C LYS A 86 13.96 7.81 -18.66
N GLY A 87 12.80 8.46 -18.81
CA GLY A 87 12.68 9.69 -19.59
C GLY A 87 13.57 10.81 -19.02
N ALA A 88 13.59 10.95 -17.69
CA ALA A 88 14.46 11.92 -17.02
C ALA A 88 15.96 11.60 -17.18
N GLU A 89 16.32 10.31 -17.19
CA GLU A 89 17.67 9.86 -17.56
C GLU A 89 18.07 10.38 -18.94
N LEU A 90 17.21 10.18 -19.94
CA LEU A 90 17.47 10.61 -21.32
C LEU A 90 17.55 12.13 -21.49
N MET A 91 16.68 12.88 -20.79
CA MET A 91 16.66 14.34 -20.88
C MET A 91 17.90 15.01 -20.29
N THR A 92 18.50 14.39 -19.26
CA THR A 92 19.59 15.03 -18.47
C THR A 92 20.96 14.42 -18.73
N GLY A 93 21.02 13.19 -19.25
CA GLY A 93 22.26 12.42 -19.35
C GLY A 93 22.69 11.77 -18.03
N ALA A 94 21.95 11.97 -16.93
CA ALA A 94 22.16 11.22 -15.69
C ALA A 94 21.95 9.72 -15.93
N LYS A 95 22.31 8.87 -14.96
CA LYS A 95 22.10 7.42 -15.00
C LYS A 95 21.14 6.98 -13.91
N LEU A 96 20.10 6.27 -14.33
CA LEU A 96 19.11 5.68 -13.43
C LEU A 96 19.63 4.36 -12.86
N SER A 97 19.45 4.19 -11.56
CA SER A 97 19.47 2.90 -10.89
C SER A 97 18.26 2.90 -9.95
N TYR A 98 17.48 1.83 -9.99
CA TYR A 98 16.32 1.66 -9.12
C TYR A 98 16.26 0.24 -8.58
N ARG A 99 15.63 0.09 -7.41
CA ARG A 99 15.34 -1.18 -6.78
C ARG A 99 14.04 -1.05 -5.99
N TYR A 100 13.35 -2.16 -5.79
CA TYR A 100 12.33 -2.23 -4.76
C TYR A 100 13.03 -2.24 -3.39
N PHE A 101 12.57 -1.39 -2.48
CA PHE A 101 13.16 -1.26 -1.14
C PHE A 101 12.36 -2.02 -0.07
N GLU A 102 11.15 -2.46 -0.41
CA GLU A 102 10.23 -3.27 0.39
C GLU A 102 9.61 -4.35 -0.51
N ASN A 103 9.02 -5.38 0.11
CA ASN A 103 8.21 -6.35 -0.59
C ASN A 103 6.92 -5.68 -1.12
N SER A 104 6.43 -6.14 -2.26
CA SER A 104 5.17 -5.64 -2.82
C SER A 104 3.99 -6.29 -2.11
N PHE A 105 3.01 -5.48 -1.70
CA PHE A 105 1.73 -5.96 -1.19
C PHE A 105 0.75 -6.19 -2.34
N ASP A 106 0.04 -7.32 -2.29
CA ASP A 106 -1.02 -7.63 -3.25
C ASP A 106 -2.38 -7.12 -2.76
N ASN A 107 -3.33 -6.99 -3.69
CA ASN A 107 -4.71 -6.72 -3.31
C ASN A 107 -5.28 -7.88 -2.49
N ILE A 108 -6.15 -7.56 -1.53
CA ILE A 108 -6.81 -8.58 -0.71
C ILE A 108 -7.91 -9.24 -1.54
N ILE A 109 -7.96 -10.58 -1.52
CA ILE A 109 -9.03 -11.38 -2.09
C ILE A 109 -9.73 -12.12 -0.95
N ASN A 110 -10.88 -11.58 -0.54
CA ASN A 110 -11.69 -12.21 0.49
C ASN A 110 -12.46 -13.40 -0.09
N ASN A 111 -12.32 -14.57 0.55
CA ASN A 111 -13.11 -15.75 0.23
C ASN A 111 -14.56 -15.56 0.71
N LYS A 112 -15.54 -15.73 -0.19
CA LYS A 112 -16.95 -15.46 0.08
C LYS A 112 -17.56 -16.38 1.15
N VAL A 113 -17.12 -17.64 1.21
CA VAL A 113 -17.59 -18.61 2.20
C VAL A 113 -17.04 -18.21 3.58
N LEU A 114 -15.74 -17.90 3.67
CA LEU A 114 -15.14 -17.37 4.89
C LEU A 114 -15.79 -16.05 5.33
N GLN A 115 -16.06 -15.13 4.40
CA GLN A 115 -16.77 -13.88 4.72
C GLN A 115 -18.13 -14.14 5.38
N LYS A 116 -18.90 -15.08 4.85
CA LYS A 116 -20.23 -15.42 5.38
C LYS A 116 -20.14 -15.96 6.81
N ILE A 117 -19.27 -16.95 7.05
CA ILE A 117 -19.15 -17.53 8.40
C ILE A 117 -18.55 -16.53 9.38
N THR A 118 -17.57 -15.71 8.96
CA THR A 118 -17.00 -14.67 9.82
C THR A 118 -18.02 -13.60 10.16
N LYS A 119 -18.87 -13.19 9.22
CA LYS A 119 -19.97 -12.26 9.49
C LYS A 119 -20.90 -12.81 10.58
N ASN A 120 -21.33 -14.07 10.47
CA ASN A 120 -22.22 -14.68 11.45
C ASN A 120 -21.57 -14.74 12.84
N ASN A 121 -20.33 -15.19 12.90
CA ASN A 121 -19.56 -15.26 14.15
C ASN A 121 -19.32 -13.88 14.79
N LEU A 122 -19.10 -12.84 13.99
CA LEU A 122 -18.98 -11.46 14.48
C LEU A 122 -20.29 -10.98 15.10
N ILE A 123 -21.43 -11.26 14.45
CA ILE A 123 -22.77 -10.93 14.98
C ILE A 123 -23.02 -11.64 16.31
N GLU A 124 -22.73 -12.94 16.38
CA GLU A 124 -22.87 -13.73 17.63
C GLU A 124 -21.95 -13.22 18.74
N ALA A 125 -20.74 -12.76 18.40
CA ALA A 125 -19.83 -12.12 19.34
C ALA A 125 -20.27 -10.70 19.77
N GLY A 126 -21.35 -10.16 19.21
CA GLY A 126 -21.91 -8.85 19.55
C GLY A 126 -21.38 -7.69 18.72
N ILE A 127 -20.83 -7.96 17.53
CA ILE A 127 -20.46 -6.95 16.52
C ILE A 127 -21.54 -6.98 15.43
N THR A 128 -22.53 -6.09 15.56
CA THR A 128 -23.74 -6.11 14.72
C THR A 128 -23.75 -5.04 13.63
N ASP A 129 -22.99 -3.96 13.80
CA ASP A 129 -22.87 -2.89 12.80
C ASP A 129 -21.82 -3.28 11.75
N ILE A 130 -22.24 -4.10 10.79
CA ILE A 130 -21.38 -4.62 9.73
C ILE A 130 -21.69 -3.89 8.42
N LEU A 131 -20.70 -3.14 7.93
CA LEU A 131 -20.74 -2.51 6.62
C LEU A 131 -20.41 -3.54 5.53
N GLU A 132 -21.29 -3.69 4.56
CA GLU A 132 -21.10 -4.55 3.40
C GLU A 132 -20.84 -3.71 2.14
N GLY A 133 -19.94 -4.16 1.26
CA GLY A 133 -19.77 -3.58 -0.07
C GLY A 133 -18.32 -3.26 -0.45
N LYS A 134 -18.17 -2.42 -1.48
CA LYS A 134 -16.88 -2.04 -2.07
C LYS A 134 -16.06 -1.07 -1.20
N ASP A 135 -16.66 -0.58 -0.13
CA ASP A 135 -16.05 0.29 0.88
C ASP A 135 -15.35 -0.50 2.01
N GLY A 136 -15.15 -1.81 1.78
CA GLY A 136 -14.34 -2.66 2.65
C GLY A 136 -12.92 -2.09 2.83
N PRO A 137 -12.18 -2.60 3.83
CA PRO A 137 -10.99 -1.93 4.31
C PRO A 137 -9.96 -1.71 3.20
N VAL A 138 -9.61 -0.44 3.01
CA VAL A 138 -8.73 0.06 1.95
C VAL A 138 -7.29 0.09 2.47
N GLY A 139 -6.93 -0.76 3.43
CA GLY A 139 -5.56 -0.89 3.93
C GLY A 139 -4.61 -1.49 2.90
N SER A 140 -3.33 -1.13 2.97
CA SER A 140 -2.26 -1.85 2.27
C SER A 140 -1.55 -2.73 3.29
N THR A 141 -1.73 -4.05 3.21
CA THR A 141 -1.28 -5.01 4.21
C THR A 141 -0.80 -6.30 3.55
N ASP A 142 0.17 -6.97 4.18
CA ASP A 142 0.81 -8.20 3.69
C ASP A 142 -0.13 -9.41 3.64
N ILE A 143 -1.24 -9.39 4.39
CA ILE A 143 -2.29 -10.39 4.30
C ILE A 143 -2.89 -10.49 2.88
N GLY A 144 -2.78 -9.41 2.08
CA GLY A 144 -3.13 -9.42 0.67
C GLY A 144 -2.33 -10.46 -0.12
N ASN A 145 -1.03 -10.62 0.15
CA ASN A 145 -0.21 -11.65 -0.48
C ASN A 145 -0.64 -13.06 -0.07
N VAL A 146 -1.01 -13.26 1.21
CA VAL A 146 -1.53 -14.55 1.71
C VAL A 146 -2.82 -14.91 0.98
N SER A 147 -3.69 -13.92 0.75
CA SER A 147 -4.96 -14.10 0.04
C SER A 147 -4.82 -14.44 -1.45
N GLN A 148 -3.61 -14.37 -2.03
CA GLN A 148 -3.34 -14.84 -3.38
C GLN A 148 -3.05 -16.36 -3.42
N VAL A 149 -2.81 -16.99 -2.26
CA VAL A 149 -2.34 -18.38 -2.17
C VAL A 149 -3.28 -19.24 -1.34
N CYS A 150 -3.89 -18.67 -0.30
CA CYS A 150 -4.71 -19.37 0.67
C CYS A 150 -6.07 -18.69 0.84
N PRO A 151 -7.18 -19.45 1.00
CA PRO A 151 -8.46 -18.88 1.41
C PRO A 151 -8.29 -17.97 2.62
N THR A 152 -8.62 -16.70 2.44
CA THR A 152 -8.39 -15.65 3.43
C THR A 152 -9.65 -14.81 3.61
N MET A 153 -9.87 -14.34 4.82
CA MET A 153 -10.83 -13.29 5.12
C MET A 153 -10.13 -12.23 5.96
N TYR A 154 -10.25 -10.98 5.52
CA TYR A 154 -9.75 -9.81 6.20
C TYR A 154 -10.90 -8.82 6.38
N THR A 155 -10.98 -8.25 7.60
CA THR A 155 -11.91 -7.21 7.97
C THR A 155 -11.28 -6.30 9.01
N GLU A 156 -11.82 -5.10 9.16
CA GLU A 156 -11.45 -4.14 10.20
C GLU A 156 -12.65 -3.95 11.14
N ILE A 157 -12.38 -3.80 12.43
CA ILE A 157 -13.41 -3.58 13.44
C ILE A 157 -13.17 -2.20 14.04
N ALA A 158 -14.12 -1.29 13.82
CA ALA A 158 -14.06 0.05 14.37
C ALA A 158 -14.26 0.04 15.89
N LEU A 159 -13.58 0.96 16.57
CA LEU A 159 -13.86 1.29 17.96
C LEU A 159 -15.06 2.24 18.03
N ASP A 160 -15.94 2.06 19.01
CA ASP A 160 -17.05 2.99 19.26
C ASP A 160 -16.58 4.15 20.15
N ILE A 161 -15.89 5.12 19.54
CA ILE A 161 -15.21 6.22 20.23
C ILE A 161 -15.67 7.60 19.73
N SER A 162 -15.73 8.56 20.66
CA SER A 162 -16.04 9.96 20.37
C SER A 162 -15.01 10.88 21.07
N PRO A 163 -14.39 11.84 20.36
CA PRO A 163 -14.53 12.10 18.92
C PRO A 163 -13.93 10.97 18.06
N MET A 164 -14.39 10.88 16.80
CA MET A 164 -13.81 9.95 15.83
C MET A 164 -12.37 10.35 15.51
N VAL A 165 -11.46 9.39 15.61
CA VAL A 165 -10.02 9.53 15.29
C VAL A 165 -9.61 8.39 14.37
N TYR A 166 -8.64 8.64 13.49
CA TYR A 166 -8.26 7.70 12.44
C TYR A 166 -6.90 7.04 12.71
N VAL A 167 -6.72 5.84 12.15
CA VAL A 167 -5.40 5.18 12.16
C VAL A 167 -4.35 6.10 11.52
N HIS A 168 -3.15 6.11 12.10
CA HIS A 168 -2.04 7.03 11.80
C HIS A 168 -2.19 8.47 12.31
N GLU A 169 -3.24 8.81 13.07
CA GLU A 169 -3.29 10.02 13.87
C GLU A 169 -2.66 9.79 15.25
N LYS A 170 -2.03 10.81 15.82
CA LYS A 170 -1.36 10.70 17.13
C LYS A 170 -2.38 10.43 18.24
N GLU A 171 -3.56 11.00 18.09
CA GLU A 171 -4.70 10.94 19.00
C GLU A 171 -5.24 9.50 19.14
N PHE A 172 -5.11 8.68 18.09
CA PHE A 172 -5.52 7.27 18.11
C PHE A 172 -4.75 6.44 19.17
N LEU A 173 -3.53 6.87 19.54
CA LEU A 173 -2.73 6.20 20.58
C LEU A 173 -3.43 6.18 21.94
N ASN A 174 -4.31 7.15 22.22
CA ASN A 174 -5.07 7.21 23.46
C ASN A 174 -6.11 6.07 23.57
N TYR A 175 -6.53 5.51 22.43
CA TYR A 175 -7.59 4.50 22.34
C TYR A 175 -7.06 3.10 22.06
N ALA A 176 -5.84 2.96 21.54
CA ALA A 176 -5.25 1.68 21.15
C ALA A 176 -5.19 0.64 22.29
N ASN A 177 -5.08 1.08 23.55
CA ASN A 177 -5.08 0.23 24.75
C ASN A 177 -6.26 0.51 25.69
N SER A 178 -7.36 1.05 25.16
CA SER A 178 -8.56 1.37 25.94
C SER A 178 -9.40 0.12 26.25
N GLU A 179 -10.29 0.22 27.24
CA GLU A 179 -11.26 -0.84 27.55
C GLU A 179 -12.11 -1.21 26.33
N GLU A 180 -12.53 -0.21 25.53
CA GLU A 180 -13.25 -0.40 24.27
C GLU A 180 -12.44 -1.22 23.26
N ALA A 181 -11.14 -0.92 23.10
CA ALA A 181 -10.27 -1.69 22.22
C ALA A 181 -10.11 -3.15 22.68
N TYR A 182 -9.99 -3.37 24.00
CA TYR A 182 -9.95 -4.73 24.55
C TYR A 182 -11.28 -5.47 24.42
N ASP A 183 -12.42 -4.80 24.56
CA ASP A 183 -13.73 -5.40 24.30
C ASP A 183 -13.85 -5.84 22.84
N LYS A 184 -13.54 -4.96 21.87
CA LYS A 184 -13.53 -5.31 20.44
C LYS A 184 -12.56 -6.44 20.14
N LEU A 185 -11.37 -6.44 20.74
CA LEU A 185 -10.40 -7.53 20.61
C LEU A 185 -10.97 -8.86 21.10
N HIS A 186 -11.59 -8.90 22.28
CA HIS A 186 -12.20 -10.11 22.82
C HIS A 186 -13.33 -10.64 21.91
N LYS A 187 -14.16 -9.74 21.37
CA LYS A 187 -15.22 -10.10 20.42
C LYS A 187 -14.64 -10.65 19.11
N ALA A 188 -13.59 -10.03 18.58
CA ALA A 188 -12.88 -10.50 17.40
C ALA A 188 -12.29 -11.91 17.61
N VAL A 189 -11.63 -12.14 18.75
CA VAL A 189 -11.06 -13.46 19.09
C VAL A 189 -12.16 -14.52 19.17
N LYS A 190 -13.28 -14.24 19.84
CA LYS A 190 -14.43 -15.15 19.90
C LYS A 190 -14.94 -15.49 18.50
N ALA A 191 -15.10 -14.49 17.65
CA ALA A 191 -15.57 -14.70 16.28
C ALA A 191 -14.59 -15.55 15.45
N MET A 192 -13.28 -15.30 15.56
CA MET A 192 -12.26 -16.09 14.88
C MET A 192 -12.22 -17.55 15.35
N VAL A 193 -12.34 -17.78 16.67
CA VAL A 193 -12.41 -19.13 17.25
C VAL A 193 -13.67 -19.86 16.79
N GLY A 194 -14.81 -19.17 16.78
CA GLY A 194 -16.07 -19.74 16.28
C GLY A 194 -15.98 -20.14 14.81
N CYS A 195 -15.38 -19.30 13.95
CA CYS A 195 -15.11 -19.67 12.55
C CYS A 195 -14.24 -20.94 12.46
N ALA A 196 -13.17 -21.03 13.26
CA ALA A 196 -12.29 -22.20 13.24
C ALA A 196 -13.01 -23.47 13.72
N LEU A 197 -13.90 -23.36 14.71
CA LEU A 197 -14.74 -24.45 15.18
C LEU A 197 -15.73 -24.89 14.11
N GLU A 198 -16.43 -23.97 13.45
CA GLU A 198 -17.34 -24.28 12.34
C GLU A 198 -16.60 -25.03 11.23
N ILE A 199 -15.45 -24.52 10.78
CA ILE A 199 -14.63 -25.17 9.74
C ILE A 199 -14.20 -26.58 10.16
N TYR A 200 -13.94 -26.79 11.45
CA TYR A 200 -13.49 -28.08 11.98
C TYR A 200 -14.63 -29.09 12.17
N LEU A 201 -15.82 -28.61 12.58
CA LEU A 201 -16.95 -29.45 12.95
C LEU A 201 -17.93 -29.71 11.79
N GLU A 202 -18.03 -28.80 10.83
CA GLU A 202 -18.94 -28.94 9.69
C GLU A 202 -18.28 -29.70 8.54
N ASP A 203 -18.76 -30.92 8.30
CA ASP A 203 -18.29 -31.77 7.22
C ASP A 203 -18.46 -31.08 5.85
N GLY A 204 -17.35 -30.99 5.10
CA GLY A 204 -17.31 -30.44 3.74
C GLY A 204 -17.11 -28.91 3.66
N LEU A 205 -17.23 -28.16 4.76
CA LEU A 205 -17.07 -26.70 4.75
C LEU A 205 -15.66 -26.28 4.33
N LEU A 206 -14.62 -26.97 4.83
CA LEU A 206 -13.24 -26.72 4.44
C LEU A 206 -13.01 -26.92 2.93
N ASP A 207 -13.62 -27.94 2.35
CA ASP A 207 -13.49 -28.23 0.91
C ASP A 207 -14.25 -27.20 0.08
N GLU A 208 -15.41 -26.74 0.55
CA GLU A 208 -16.14 -25.63 -0.06
C GLU A 208 -15.31 -24.34 -0.05
N ILE A 209 -14.69 -23.99 1.09
CA ILE A 209 -13.80 -22.83 1.23
C ILE A 209 -12.65 -22.90 0.24
N LYS A 210 -11.96 -24.05 0.16
CA LYS A 210 -10.85 -24.26 -0.79
C LYS A 210 -11.32 -24.16 -2.24
N LYS A 211 -12.46 -24.75 -2.57
CA LYS A 211 -13.03 -24.73 -3.93
C LYS A 211 -13.45 -23.32 -4.36
N ASN A 212 -13.88 -22.47 -3.43
CA ASN A 212 -14.30 -21.09 -3.73
C ASN A 212 -13.15 -20.07 -3.64
N HIS A 213 -11.90 -20.51 -3.57
CA HIS A 213 -10.75 -19.60 -3.57
C HIS A 213 -10.27 -19.34 -5.00
N LEU A 214 -10.24 -18.06 -5.40
CA LEU A 214 -9.80 -17.58 -6.71
C LEU A 214 -10.61 -18.09 -7.92
N ASN A 215 -11.68 -18.86 -7.69
CA ASN A 215 -12.61 -19.37 -8.70
C ASN A 215 -13.86 -18.49 -8.84
#